data_AF-A0A1F9P387-F1
#
_entry.id   AF-A0A1F9P387-F1
#
_cell.length_a   1.000
_cell.length_b   1.000
_cell.length_c   1.000
_cell.angle_alpha   90.00
_cell.angle_beta   90.00
_cell.angle_gamma   90.00
#
_symmetry.space_group_name_H-M   'P 1'
#
loop_
_entity.id
_entity.type
_entity.pdbx_description
1 polymer ?
#
loop_
_entity_poly.entity_id
_entity_poly.type
_entity_poly.pdbx_seq_one_letter_code
_entity_poly.pdbx_strand_id
1 'polypeptide(L)' 'MKNAEKPFEIPKTFGLGVLLKLTKNNFRGIEISSDGKTFTSNVTLNKMTEAVNATIKSHNIQLKVG' A
#
# COMPACT_ATOMS: atom_id res chain seq x y z
N MET A 1 -21.03 -9.23 14.29
CA MET A 1 -20.22 -8.03 14.61
C MET A 1 -19.50 -7.60 13.35
N LYS A 2 -19.84 -6.44 12.77
CA LYS A 2 -19.12 -5.90 11.61
C LYS A 2 -17.77 -5.39 12.13
N ASN A 3 -16.69 -6.17 11.94
CA ASN A 3 -15.34 -5.68 12.07
C ASN A 3 -15.22 -4.52 11.08
N ALA A 4 -15.39 -3.29 11.57
CA ALA A 4 -15.11 -2.10 10.79
C ALA A 4 -13.60 -2.14 10.52
N GLU A 5 -13.30 -2.71 9.36
CA GLU A 5 -12.03 -2.74 8.68
C GLU A 5 -11.36 -1.35 8.79
N LYS A 6 -10.51 -1.19 9.81
CA LYS A 6 -9.89 0.10 10.10
C LYS A 6 -8.88 0.45 9.00
N PRO A 7 -8.80 1.73 8.62
CA PRO A 7 -7.66 2.28 7.90
C PRO A 7 -6.35 1.78 8.50
N PHE A 8 -5.40 1.35 7.66
CA PHE A 8 -4.09 0.95 8.16
C PHE A 8 -3.18 2.18 8.29
N GLU A 9 -2.30 2.12 9.28
CA GLU A 9 -1.22 3.09 9.50
C GLU A 9 0.11 2.35 9.57
N ILE A 10 1.07 2.71 8.70
CA ILE A 10 2.39 2.06 8.67
C ILE A 10 3.52 3.09 8.61
N PRO A 11 4.65 2.86 9.31
CA PRO A 11 5.82 3.73 9.23
C PRO A 11 6.34 3.84 7.80
N LYS A 12 6.73 5.06 7.43
CA LYS A 12 7.29 5.35 6.12
C LYS A 12 8.72 4.80 6.01
N THR A 13 8.93 3.90 5.06
CA THR A 13 10.26 3.48 4.62
C THR A 13 10.47 3.86 3.16
N PHE A 14 11.74 4.02 2.73
CA PHE A 14 12.07 4.45 1.37
C PHE A 14 11.49 3.51 0.31
N GLY A 15 11.70 2.20 0.45
CA GLY A 15 11.20 1.20 -0.49
C GLY A 15 9.67 1.12 -0.53
N LEU A 16 9.02 1.25 0.63
CA LEU A 16 7.56 1.21 0.73
C LEU A 16 6.91 2.43 0.07
N GLY A 17 7.50 3.62 0.21
CA GLY A 17 6.96 4.83 -0.42
C GLY A 17 6.89 4.72 -1.95
N VAL A 18 7.88 4.10 -2.59
CA VAL A 18 7.89 3.87 -4.04
C VAL A 18 6.80 2.87 -4.44
N LEU A 19 6.70 1.74 -3.73
CA LEU A 19 5.69 0.71 -4.01
C LEU A 19 4.26 1.25 -3.85
N LEU A 20 3.99 2.04 -2.81
CA LEU A 20 2.68 2.65 -2.59
C LEU A 20 2.33 3.68 -3.66
N LYS A 21 3.31 4.46 -4.14
CA LYS A 21 3.10 5.41 -5.24
C LYS A 21 2.75 4.71 -6.56
N LEU A 22 3.45 3.62 -6.88
CA LEU A 22 3.12 2.79 -8.05
C LEU A 22 1.75 2.13 -7.91
N THR A 23 1.43 1.64 -6.72
CA THR A 23 0.15 0.99 -6.41
C THR A 23 -1.02 1.96 -6.58
N LYS A 24 -0.90 3.19 -6.08
CA LYS A 24 -1.90 4.25 -6.28
C LYS A 24 -2.14 4.55 -7.76
N ASN A 25 -1.10 4.53 -8.59
CA ASN A 25 -1.24 4.78 -10.02
C ASN A 25 -1.94 3.64 -10.77
N ASN A 26 -1.77 2.39 -10.30
CA ASN A 26 -2.37 1.20 -10.91
C ASN A 26 -3.81 0.92 -10.45
N PHE A 27 -4.18 1.33 -9.24
CA PHE A 27 -5.46 0.99 -8.62
C PHE A 27 -6.32 2.22 -8.34
N ARG A 28 -7.39 2.40 -9.14
CA ARG A 28 -8.39 3.45 -8.90
C ARG A 28 -9.16 3.17 -7.60
N GLY A 29 -9.38 4.21 -6.80
CA GLY A 29 -10.13 4.14 -5.53
C GLY A 29 -9.29 3.85 -4.30
N ILE A 30 -7.97 3.64 -4.45
CA ILE A 30 -7.02 3.60 -3.33
C ILE A 30 -6.47 5.00 -3.10
N GLU A 31 -6.80 5.57 -1.95
CA GLU A 31 -6.24 6.82 -1.47
C GLU A 31 -5.17 6.53 -0.42
N ILE A 32 -4.02 7.17 -0.59
CA ILE A 32 -2.89 7.06 0.32
C ILE A 32 -2.47 8.49 0.67
N SER A 33 -2.53 8.81 1.96
CA SER A 33 -2.02 10.01 2.57
C SER A 33 -0.74 9.71 3.36
N SER A 34 0.10 10.71 3.54
CA SER A 34 1.32 10.63 4.34
C SER A 34 1.43 11.88 5.19
N ASP A 35 1.60 11.74 6.50
CA ASP A 35 1.87 12.85 7.41
C ASP A 35 3.37 13.17 7.53
N GLY A 36 4.22 12.41 6.81
CA GLY A 36 5.67 12.53 6.81
C GLY A 36 6.35 11.41 7.60
N LYS A 37 5.66 10.81 8.58
CA LYS A 37 6.15 9.69 9.39
C LYS A 37 5.43 8.39 9.07
N THR A 38 4.13 8.44 8.79
CA THR A 38 3.29 7.29 8.52
C THR A 38 2.50 7.46 7.23
N PHE A 39 2.11 6.33 6.65
CA PHE A 39 1.14 6.26 5.57
C PHE A 39 -0.22 5.85 6.13
N THR A 40 -1.26 6.54 5.70
CA THR A 40 -2.66 6.22 5.97
C THR A 40 -3.38 5.91 4.66
N SER A 41 -4.31 4.96 4.68
CA SER A 41 -5.11 4.63 3.50
C SER A 41 -6.58 4.42 3.82
N ASN A 42 -7.43 4.73 2.84
CA ASN A 42 -8.87 4.48 2.91
C ASN A 42 -9.25 2.99 2.79
N VAL A 43 -8.30 2.11 2.43
CA VAL A 43 -8.53 0.67 2.34
C VAL A 43 -7.85 -0.08 3.48
N THR A 44 -8.25 -1.33 3.69
CA THR A 44 -7.60 -2.22 4.66
C THR A 44 -6.21 -2.65 4.24
N LEU A 45 -5.47 -3.16 5.24
CA LEU A 45 -4.18 -3.79 5.01
C LEU A 45 -4.28 -4.92 3.99
N ASN A 46 -5.26 -5.82 4.10
CA ASN A 46 -5.42 -6.94 3.16
C ASN A 46 -5.59 -6.45 1.71
N LYS A 47 -6.50 -5.49 1.49
CA LYS A 47 -6.76 -4.92 0.17
C LYS A 47 -5.55 -4.15 -0.37
N MET A 48 -4.81 -3.46 0.49
CA MET A 48 -3.56 -2.81 0.12
C MET A 48 -2.48 -3.85 -0.24
N THR A 49 -2.34 -4.93 0.53
CA THR A 49 -1.40 -6.02 0.24
C THR A 49 -1.69 -6.66 -1.10
N GLU A 50 -2.96 -6.91 -1.43
CA GLU A 50 -3.37 -7.40 -2.75
C GLU A 50 -2.98 -6.42 -3.88
N ALA A 51 -3.27 -5.13 -3.70
CA ALA A 51 -2.94 -4.10 -4.68
C ALA A 51 -1.41 -3.94 -4.89
N VAL A 52 -0.63 -3.98 -3.81
CA VAL A 52 0.83 -3.95 -3.85
C VAL A 52 1.37 -5.20 -4.57
N ASN A 53 0.88 -6.39 -4.23
CA ASN A 53 1.28 -7.64 -4.88
C ASN A 53 0.97 -7.65 -6.38
N ALA A 54 -0.20 -7.14 -6.78
CA ALA A 54 -0.56 -7.00 -8.17
C ALA A 54 0.34 -5.97 -8.89
N THR A 55 0.72 -4.89 -8.21
CA THR A 55 1.68 -3.89 -8.74
C THR A 55 3.06 -4.52 -8.96
N ILE A 56 3.57 -5.27 -7.97
CA ILE A 56 4.83 -5.99 -8.06
C ILE A 56 4.83 -6.94 -9.27
N LYS A 57 3.77 -7.73 -9.45
CA LYS A 57 3.63 -8.64 -10.59
C LYS A 57 3.58 -7.88 -11.93
N SER A 58 2.75 -6.83 -12.03
CA SER A 58 2.56 -6.07 -13.27
C SER A 58 3.83 -5.34 -13.74
N HIS A 59 4.69 -4.93 -12.80
CA HIS A 59 5.94 -4.23 -13.09
C HIS A 59 7.17 -5.16 -13.04
N ASN A 60 6.95 -6.47 -12.92
CA ASN A 60 8.00 -7.49 -12.80
C ASN A 60 9.06 -7.14 -11.72
N ILE A 61 8.61 -6.56 -10.60
CA ILE A 61 9.47 -6.16 -9.49
C ILE A 61 9.87 -7.43 -8.73
N GLN A 62 11.18 -7.67 -8.61
CA GLN A 62 11.70 -8.75 -7.77
C GLN A 62 12.13 -8.17 -6.43
N LEU A 63 11.32 -8.40 -5.40
CA LEU A 63 11.72 -8.10 -4.03
C LEU A 63 12.75 -9.14 -3.59
N LYS A 64 13.98 -8.71 -3.30
CA LYS A 64 14.94 -9.53 -2.57
C LYS A 64 14.55 -9.50 -1.10
N VAL A 65 14.15 -10.63 -0.56
CA VAL A 65 14.01 -10.80 0.89
C VAL A 65 15.44 -10.85 1.45
N GLY A 66 15.78 -9.88 2.28
CA GLY A 66 17.06 -9.80 3.00
C GLY A 66 16.96 -10.44 4.36
#